data_AF-A0A6G0YF50-F1
#
_entry.id   AF-A0A6G0YF50-F1
#
_cell.length_a   1.000
_cell.length_b   1.000
_cell.length_c   1.000
_cell.angle_alpha   90.00
_cell.angle_beta   90.00
_cell.angle_gamma   90.00
#
_symmetry.space_group_name_H-M   'P 1'
#
loop_
_entity.id
_entity.type
_entity.pdbx_description
1 polymer ?
#
loop_
_entity_poly.entity_id
_entity_poly.type
_entity_poly.pdbx_seq_one_letter_code
_entity_poly.pdbx_strand_id
1 'polypeptide(L)'
;MEEASLPNIPPGVKREAMRWYQKSVETDKAYGLSKKVFVTCDALKRMWRNAHPQTVSFWYDIEEAVKQAIHSPGIGVVFATLLREQRIGQITYMGTNPYSRKWERLNTYGGKIIENICQSTARDVLAYNMPTIEKAGYEIVLTVHDEIISEAPDTPEFSAEGLSKLLSFNPDWAFDLPLSANGFETYRYRKE
;
A
#
# COMPACT_ATOMS: atom_id res chain seq x y z
N MET A 1 20.15 11.13 3.23
CA MET A 1 19.45 10.19 4.14
C MET A 1 20.36 9.14 4.79
N GLU A 2 21.36 8.59 4.09
CA GLU A 2 22.24 7.51 4.62
C GLU A 2 23.12 7.90 5.81
N GLU A 3 23.68 9.10 5.86
CA GLU A 3 24.54 9.53 6.98
C GLU A 3 23.74 9.94 8.22
N ALA A 4 22.50 10.39 8.05
CA ALA A 4 21.67 10.92 9.13
C ALA A 4 20.97 9.84 9.98
N SER A 5 20.82 8.61 9.46
CA SER A 5 20.00 7.56 10.10
C SER A 5 20.81 6.60 10.99
N LEU A 6 22.08 6.34 10.67
CA LEU A 6 22.95 5.42 11.41
C LEU A 6 23.18 5.77 12.89
N PRO A 7 23.29 7.06 13.31
CA PRO A 7 23.54 7.42 14.70
C PRO A 7 22.36 7.08 15.64
N ASN A 8 21.14 7.00 15.11
CA ASN A 8 19.91 6.87 15.91
C ASN A 8 19.34 5.44 15.93
N ILE A 9 20.05 4.44 15.40
CA ILE A 9 19.59 3.05 15.41
C ILE A 9 19.87 2.43 16.79
N PRO A 10 18.85 1.94 17.52
CA PRO A 10 19.07 1.26 18.80
C PRO A 10 20.05 0.08 18.67
N PRO A 11 20.97 -0.13 19.63
CA PRO A 11 21.99 -1.18 19.53
C PRO A 11 21.41 -2.59 19.32
N GLY A 12 20.25 -2.90 19.91
CA GLY A 12 19.54 -4.16 19.71
C GLY A 12 19.14 -4.38 18.25
N VAL A 13 18.47 -3.40 17.66
CA VAL A 13 18.04 -3.43 16.25
C VAL A 13 19.24 -3.54 15.32
N LYS A 14 20.31 -2.80 15.58
CA LYS A 14 21.54 -2.85 14.78
C LYS A 14 22.15 -4.25 14.79
N ARG A 15 22.21 -4.91 15.95
CA ARG A 15 22.72 -6.29 16.06
C ARG A 15 21.87 -7.28 15.27
N GLU A 16 20.55 -7.17 15.36
CA GLU A 16 19.65 -8.05 14.60
C GLU A 16 19.80 -7.85 13.08
N ALA A 17 19.87 -6.60 12.63
CA ALA A 17 20.08 -6.28 11.22
C ALA A 17 21.44 -6.79 10.71
N MET A 18 22.51 -6.69 11.53
CA MET A 18 23.81 -7.27 11.19
C MET A 18 23.79 -8.81 11.11
N ARG A 19 23.11 -9.48 12.04
CA ARG A 19 22.92 -10.94 11.98
C ARG A 19 22.16 -11.35 10.72
N TRP A 20 21.13 -10.57 10.38
CA TRP A 20 20.36 -10.82 9.16
C TRP A 20 21.22 -10.64 7.90
N TYR A 21 22.03 -9.59 7.82
CA TYR A 21 22.96 -9.38 6.72
C TYR A 21 23.92 -10.56 6.52
N GLN A 22 24.52 -11.08 7.60
CA GLN A 22 25.44 -12.23 7.53
C GLN A 22 24.76 -13.44 6.87
N LYS A 23 23.55 -13.78 7.32
CA LYS A 23 22.75 -14.87 6.75
C LYS A 23 22.31 -14.58 5.30
N SER A 24 22.04 -13.33 4.96
CA SER A 24 21.67 -12.93 3.60
C SER A 24 22.84 -13.06 2.62
N VAL A 25 24.08 -12.82 3.04
CA VAL A 25 25.27 -13.06 2.21
C VAL A 25 25.45 -14.55 1.92
N GLU A 26 25.26 -15.40 2.92
CA GLU A 26 25.36 -16.87 2.78
C GLU A 26 24.32 -17.45 1.81
N THR A 27 23.20 -16.76 1.62
CA THR A 27 22.05 -17.25 0.84
C THR A 27 21.84 -16.49 -0.46
N ASP A 28 22.80 -15.64 -0.86
CA ASP A 28 22.72 -14.73 -2.02
C ASP A 28 21.46 -13.83 -2.02
N LYS A 29 20.98 -13.48 -0.82
CA LYS A 29 19.83 -12.60 -0.56
C LYS A 29 20.25 -11.22 -0.08
N ALA A 30 21.51 -10.85 -0.28
CA ALA A 30 21.99 -9.50 -0.07
C ALA A 30 21.65 -8.56 -1.25
N TYR A 31 21.20 -9.11 -2.39
CA TYR A 31 20.76 -8.37 -3.59
C TYR A 31 21.78 -7.33 -4.09
N GLY A 32 23.07 -7.64 -3.97
CA GLY A 32 24.15 -6.72 -4.35
C GLY A 32 24.31 -5.48 -3.48
N LEU A 33 23.56 -5.35 -2.37
CA LEU A 33 23.63 -4.19 -1.49
C LEU A 33 24.90 -4.23 -0.63
N SER A 34 25.51 -3.06 -0.42
CA SER A 34 26.58 -2.92 0.56
C SER A 34 26.08 -3.25 1.98
N LYS A 35 26.96 -3.73 2.84
CA LYS A 35 26.64 -4.01 4.26
C LYS A 35 25.98 -2.81 4.94
N LYS A 36 26.49 -1.61 4.69
CA LYS A 36 25.99 -0.36 5.29
C LYS A 36 24.54 -0.10 4.85
N VAL A 37 24.26 -0.18 3.55
CA VAL A 37 22.92 0.03 2.99
C VAL A 37 21.94 -1.01 3.53
N PHE A 38 22.29 -2.29 3.42
CA PHE A 38 21.43 -3.38 3.84
C PHE A 38 21.05 -3.28 5.34
N VAL A 39 22.05 -3.10 6.21
CA VAL A 39 21.83 -3.00 7.65
C VAL A 39 20.99 -1.76 8.00
N THR A 40 21.22 -0.63 7.32
CA THR A 40 20.43 0.59 7.55
C THR A 40 18.97 0.38 7.14
N CYS A 41 18.71 -0.15 5.95
CA CYS A 41 17.35 -0.44 5.49
C CYS A 41 16.63 -1.46 6.37
N ASP A 42 17.29 -2.55 6.76
CA ASP A 42 16.70 -3.57 7.63
C ASP A 42 16.40 -3.00 9.02
N ALA A 43 17.29 -2.17 9.57
CA ALA A 43 17.09 -1.50 10.85
C ALA A 43 15.89 -0.55 10.82
N LEU A 44 15.78 0.31 9.79
CA LEU A 44 14.63 1.20 9.62
C LEU A 44 13.31 0.43 9.53
N LYS A 45 13.30 -0.65 8.74
CA LYS A 45 12.15 -1.55 8.61
C LYS A 45 11.76 -2.18 9.96
N ARG A 46 12.73 -2.61 10.77
CA ARG A 46 12.48 -3.16 12.12
C ARG A 46 11.96 -2.11 13.07
N MET A 47 12.57 -0.93 13.11
CA MET A 47 12.11 0.17 13.95
C MET A 47 10.67 0.54 13.64
N TRP A 48 10.32 0.65 12.35
CA TRP A 48 8.93 0.89 11.94
C TRP A 48 8.00 -0.23 12.39
N ARG A 49 8.36 -1.51 12.18
CA ARG A 49 7.53 -2.65 12.61
C ARG A 49 7.32 -2.66 14.13
N ASN A 50 8.36 -2.37 14.91
CA ASN A 50 8.29 -2.32 16.36
C ASN A 50 7.41 -1.16 16.85
N ALA A 51 7.39 -0.04 16.14
CA ALA A 51 6.55 1.11 16.46
C ALA A 51 5.07 0.93 16.04
N HIS A 52 4.78 0.02 15.10
CA HIS A 52 3.43 -0.20 14.55
C HIS A 52 2.96 -1.66 14.72
N PRO A 53 2.89 -2.18 15.97
CA PRO A 53 2.59 -3.59 16.21
C PRO A 53 1.19 -3.99 15.72
N GLN A 54 0.21 -3.08 15.78
CA GLN A 54 -1.15 -3.32 15.30
C GLN A 54 -1.19 -3.52 13.78
N THR A 55 -0.49 -2.67 13.03
CA THR A 55 -0.39 -2.81 11.57
C THR A 55 0.33 -4.10 11.18
N VAL A 56 1.37 -4.48 11.93
CA VAL A 56 2.08 -5.74 11.69
C VAL A 56 1.19 -6.95 11.98
N SER A 57 0.41 -6.93 13.07
CA SER A 57 -0.58 -7.97 13.36
C SER A 57 -1.61 -8.08 12.23
N PHE A 58 -2.15 -6.94 11.80
CA PHE A 58 -3.17 -6.88 10.76
C PHE A 58 -2.76 -7.56 9.45
N TRP A 59 -1.47 -7.46 9.06
CA TRP A 59 -0.97 -8.17 7.88
C TRP A 59 -1.07 -9.70 7.99
N TYR A 60 -0.84 -10.25 9.18
CA TYR A 60 -0.99 -11.68 9.43
C TYR A 60 -2.46 -12.09 9.53
N ASP A 61 -3.28 -11.28 10.20
CA ASP A 61 -4.72 -11.51 10.32
C ASP A 61 -5.40 -11.59 8.94
N ILE A 62 -5.00 -10.71 8.02
CA ILE A 62 -5.50 -10.71 6.65
C ILE A 62 -5.01 -11.93 5.85
N GLU A 63 -3.75 -12.32 6.00
CA GLU A 63 -3.24 -13.54 5.33
C GLU A 63 -4.06 -14.77 5.74
N GLU A 64 -4.34 -14.92 7.04
CA GLU A 64 -5.15 -16.01 7.56
C GLU A 64 -6.62 -15.91 7.12
N ALA A 65 -7.21 -14.72 7.10
CA ALA A 65 -8.56 -14.51 6.58
C ALA A 65 -8.68 -14.94 5.11
N VAL A 66 -7.71 -14.57 4.27
CA VAL A 66 -7.69 -14.98 2.86
C VAL A 66 -7.52 -16.50 2.72
N LYS A 67 -6.63 -17.10 3.52
CA LYS A 67 -6.48 -18.56 3.57
C LYS A 67 -7.80 -19.26 3.90
N GLN A 68 -8.52 -18.78 4.92
CA GLN A 68 -9.81 -19.33 5.32
C GLN A 68 -10.86 -19.19 4.22
N ALA A 69 -10.96 -18.01 3.59
CA ALA A 69 -11.90 -17.76 2.50
C ALA A 69 -11.66 -18.69 1.29
N ILE A 70 -10.39 -18.96 0.95
CA ILE A 70 -10.03 -19.90 -0.12
C ILE A 70 -10.41 -21.34 0.25
N HIS A 71 -10.23 -21.74 1.51
CA HIS A 71 -10.52 -23.12 1.95
C HIS A 71 -12.00 -23.38 2.16
N SER A 72 -12.79 -22.34 2.41
CA SER A 72 -14.24 -22.43 2.68
C SER A 72 -15.04 -21.57 1.71
N PRO A 73 -15.02 -21.87 0.39
CA PRO A 73 -15.74 -21.07 -0.59
C PRO A 73 -17.25 -21.08 -0.31
N GLY A 74 -17.90 -19.92 -0.43
CA GLY A 74 -19.35 -19.76 -0.21
C GLY A 74 -19.77 -19.53 1.26
N ILE A 75 -18.84 -19.56 2.21
CA ILE A 75 -19.09 -19.17 3.61
C ILE A 75 -18.47 -17.79 3.84
N GLY A 76 -19.28 -16.81 4.24
CA GLY A 76 -18.78 -15.49 4.64
C GLY A 76 -17.88 -15.62 5.86
N VAL A 77 -16.59 -15.32 5.72
CA VAL A 77 -15.64 -15.27 6.84
C VAL A 77 -15.75 -13.89 7.48
N VAL A 78 -16.33 -13.81 8.68
CA VAL A 78 -16.38 -12.57 9.47
C VAL A 78 -15.06 -12.41 10.21
N PHE A 79 -14.46 -11.22 10.11
CA PHE A 79 -13.28 -10.82 10.88
C PHE A 79 -13.61 -10.78 12.37
N ALA A 80 -13.45 -11.91 13.06
CA ALA A 80 -13.42 -12.02 14.50
C ALA A 80 -12.21 -12.85 14.90
N THR A 81 -11.57 -12.48 16.00
CA THR A 81 -10.37 -13.13 16.53
C THR A 81 -10.65 -14.60 16.83
N LEU A 82 -10.45 -15.47 15.84
CA LEU A 82 -10.57 -16.91 15.99
C LEU A 82 -9.18 -17.48 16.21
N LEU A 83 -8.89 -17.76 17.48
CA LEU A 83 -7.86 -18.71 17.88
C LEU A 83 -8.21 -20.08 17.27
N ARG A 84 -7.41 -20.61 16.33
CA ARG A 84 -7.21 -22.08 16.14
C ARG A 84 -6.18 -22.49 15.08
N GLU A 85 -5.08 -23.04 15.59
CA GLU A 85 -4.41 -24.33 15.34
C GLU A 85 -4.34 -25.04 13.97
N GLN A 86 -4.93 -24.57 12.87
CA GLN A 86 -4.68 -25.15 11.54
C GLN A 86 -3.84 -24.21 10.68
N ARG A 87 -2.55 -24.55 10.53
CA ARG A 87 -1.69 -23.91 9.54
C ARG A 87 -2.14 -24.30 8.15
N ILE A 88 -3.01 -23.48 7.57
CA ILE A 88 -3.30 -23.54 6.14
C ILE A 88 -2.02 -23.23 5.36
N GLY A 89 -1.76 -24.00 4.29
CA GLY A 89 -0.55 -23.92 3.48
C GLY A 89 -0.30 -22.54 2.85
N GLN A 90 0.83 -22.40 2.15
CA GLN A 90 1.20 -21.15 1.48
C GLN A 90 0.25 -20.85 0.31
N ILE A 91 -0.23 -19.61 0.21
CA ILE A 91 -1.05 -19.16 -0.92
C ILE A 91 -0.13 -19.01 -2.15
N THR A 92 -0.55 -19.58 -3.27
CA THR A 92 0.16 -19.46 -4.56
C THR A 92 -0.78 -19.04 -5.68
N TYR A 93 -0.23 -18.36 -6.68
CA TYR A 93 -0.97 -17.92 -7.87
C TYR A 93 -0.07 -18.00 -9.11
N MET A 94 -0.66 -18.05 -10.31
CA MET A 94 0.10 -17.96 -11.55
C MET A 94 0.36 -16.49 -11.89
N GLY A 95 1.59 -16.13 -12.20
CA GLY A 95 1.97 -14.77 -12.53
C GLY A 95 3.32 -14.68 -13.24
N THR A 96 3.60 -13.51 -13.79
CA THR A 96 4.93 -13.21 -14.35
C THR A 96 5.90 -12.96 -13.20
N ASN A 97 6.91 -13.81 -13.05
CA ASN A 97 7.97 -13.59 -12.07
C ASN A 97 8.77 -12.33 -12.44
N PRO A 98 8.94 -11.36 -11.53
CA PRO A 98 9.60 -10.09 -11.86
C PRO A 98 11.09 -10.25 -12.18
N TYR A 99 11.75 -11.31 -11.67
CA TYR A 99 13.16 -11.58 -11.90
C TYR A 99 13.37 -12.45 -13.15
N SER A 100 12.70 -13.61 -13.22
CA SER A 100 12.89 -14.54 -14.34
C SER A 100 12.14 -14.11 -15.61
N ARG A 101 11.15 -13.21 -15.48
CA ARG A 101 10.23 -12.75 -16.53
C ARG A 101 9.39 -13.88 -17.14
N LYS A 102 9.35 -15.06 -16.51
CA LYS A 102 8.57 -16.22 -16.95
C LYS A 102 7.22 -16.24 -16.27
N TRP A 103 6.23 -16.79 -16.97
CA TRP A 103 4.93 -17.13 -16.38
C TRP A 103 5.07 -18.40 -15.55
N GLU A 104 4.95 -18.29 -14.24
CA GLU A 104 5.16 -19.42 -13.33
C GLU A 104 4.32 -19.29 -12.06
N ARG A 105 4.36 -20.34 -11.23
CA ARG A 105 3.68 -20.33 -9.93
C ARG A 105 4.49 -19.50 -8.94
N LEU A 106 3.86 -18.48 -8.36
CA LEU A 106 4.44 -17.57 -7.38
C LEU A 106 3.78 -17.76 -6.02
N ASN A 107 4.56 -17.54 -4.98
CA ASN A 107 4.05 -17.46 -3.61
C ASN A 107 3.61 -16.03 -3.31
N THR A 108 2.56 -15.87 -2.53
CA THR A 108 2.18 -14.58 -1.93
C THR A 108 2.25 -14.63 -0.41
N TYR A 109 2.10 -13.48 0.23
CA TYR A 109 2.16 -13.31 1.69
C TYR A 109 1.32 -12.09 2.08
N GLY A 110 0.97 -11.96 3.36
CA GLY A 110 0.05 -10.94 3.88
C GLY A 110 0.40 -9.50 3.44
N GLY A 111 1.70 -9.15 3.42
CA GLY A 111 2.14 -7.83 2.95
C GLY A 111 1.76 -7.54 1.50
N LYS A 112 1.87 -8.52 0.59
CA LYS A 112 1.46 -8.35 -0.82
C LYS A 112 -0.06 -8.31 -0.96
N ILE A 113 -0.78 -9.05 -0.12
CA ILE A 113 -2.25 -9.04 -0.12
C ILE A 113 -2.77 -7.66 0.31
N ILE A 114 -2.26 -7.13 1.42
CA ILE A 114 -2.59 -5.79 1.93
C ILE A 114 -2.26 -4.69 0.91
N GLU A 115 -1.13 -4.81 0.21
CA GLU A 115 -0.76 -3.87 -0.86
C GLU A 115 -1.84 -3.78 -1.96
N ASN A 116 -2.43 -4.93 -2.34
CA ASN A 116 -3.50 -4.97 -3.33
C ASN A 116 -4.80 -4.41 -2.75
N ILE A 117 -5.18 -4.82 -1.53
CA ILE A 117 -6.38 -4.32 -0.86
C ILE A 117 -6.33 -2.80 -0.74
N CYS A 118 -5.21 -2.23 -0.27
CA CYS A 118 -5.04 -0.79 -0.12
C CYS A 118 -5.19 -0.04 -1.46
N GLN A 119 -4.59 -0.55 -2.54
CA GLN A 119 -4.72 0.06 -3.87
C GLN A 119 -6.14 -0.03 -4.41
N SER A 120 -6.82 -1.17 -4.24
CA SER A 120 -8.21 -1.35 -4.65
C SER A 120 -9.13 -0.41 -3.86
N THR A 121 -9.01 -0.37 -2.53
CA THR A 121 -9.82 0.53 -1.69
C THR A 121 -9.56 1.99 -2.04
N ALA A 122 -8.32 2.41 -2.28
CA ALA A 122 -8.02 3.77 -2.72
C ALA A 122 -8.69 4.11 -4.07
N ARG A 123 -8.72 3.17 -5.01
CA ARG A 123 -9.42 3.34 -6.29
C ARG A 123 -10.93 3.43 -6.12
N ASP A 124 -11.51 2.63 -5.22
CA ASP A 124 -12.94 2.68 -4.93
C ASP A 124 -13.35 4.03 -4.33
N VAL A 125 -12.54 4.58 -3.40
CA VAL A 125 -12.74 5.93 -2.86
C VAL A 125 -12.68 6.98 -3.96
N LEU A 126 -11.65 6.94 -4.82
CA LEU A 126 -11.51 7.88 -5.93
C LEU A 126 -12.71 7.82 -6.87
N ALA A 127 -13.09 6.61 -7.30
CA ALA A 127 -14.16 6.36 -8.25
C ALA A 127 -15.54 6.70 -7.70
N TYR A 128 -15.76 6.57 -6.38
CA TYR A 128 -17.01 6.94 -5.72
C TYR A 128 -17.36 8.41 -5.94
N ASN A 129 -16.35 9.30 -5.95
CA ASN A 129 -16.55 10.74 -6.09
C ASN A 129 -16.65 11.22 -7.54
N MET A 130 -16.17 10.43 -8.53
CA MET A 130 -16.15 10.82 -9.94
C MET A 130 -17.52 11.22 -10.51
N PRO A 131 -18.64 10.51 -10.26
CA PRO A 131 -19.94 10.91 -10.79
C PRO A 131 -20.42 12.28 -10.28
N THR A 132 -20.12 12.61 -9.02
CA THR A 132 -20.48 13.90 -8.43
C THR A 132 -19.64 15.03 -9.02
N ILE A 133 -18.35 14.77 -9.28
CA ILE A 133 -17.44 15.69 -9.96
C ILE A 133 -17.94 16.03 -11.37
N GLU A 134 -18.25 15.00 -12.17
CA GLU A 134 -18.80 15.17 -13.53
C GLU A 134 -20.13 15.92 -13.52
N LYS A 135 -21.02 15.58 -12.57
CA LYS A 135 -22.30 16.27 -12.41
C LYS A 135 -22.14 17.76 -12.04
N ALA A 136 -21.05 18.12 -11.37
CA ALA A 136 -20.72 19.51 -11.05
C ALA A 136 -20.10 20.26 -12.25
N GLY A 137 -19.90 19.60 -13.39
CA GLY A 137 -19.38 20.20 -14.62
C GLY A 137 -17.86 20.13 -14.77
N TYR A 138 -17.16 19.46 -13.85
CA TYR A 138 -15.74 19.15 -13.99
C TYR A 138 -15.60 17.91 -14.86
N GLU A 139 -15.41 18.09 -16.18
CA GLU A 139 -15.18 16.98 -17.12
C GLU A 139 -13.86 16.29 -16.78
N ILE A 140 -13.88 15.01 -16.41
CA ILE A 140 -12.69 14.25 -16.05
C ILE A 140 -12.08 13.68 -17.33
N VAL A 141 -10.93 14.22 -17.73
CA VAL A 141 -10.22 13.81 -18.95
C VAL A 141 -9.21 12.69 -18.69
N LEU A 142 -8.68 12.60 -17.47
CA LEU A 142 -7.64 11.63 -17.11
C LEU A 142 -7.61 11.38 -15.59
N THR A 143 -7.20 10.18 -15.20
CA THR A 143 -6.80 9.87 -13.81
C THR A 143 -5.37 9.35 -13.80
N VAL A 144 -4.54 9.86 -12.88
CA VAL A 144 -3.16 9.39 -12.67
C VAL A 144 -2.99 9.03 -11.20
N HIS A 145 -2.93 7.73 -10.88
CA HIS A 145 -2.90 7.25 -9.49
C HIS A 145 -4.11 7.78 -8.69
N ASP A 146 -3.86 8.63 -7.70
CA ASP A 146 -4.82 9.32 -6.83
C ASP A 146 -5.24 10.71 -7.35
N GLU A 147 -4.74 11.11 -8.52
CA GLU A 147 -5.04 12.39 -9.16
C GLU A 147 -6.21 12.27 -10.14
N ILE A 148 -7.14 13.22 -10.07
CA ILE A 148 -8.14 13.49 -11.10
C ILE A 148 -7.73 14.77 -11.84
N ILE A 149 -7.71 14.68 -13.17
CA ILE A 149 -7.45 15.82 -14.05
C ILE A 149 -8.76 16.14 -14.76
N SER A 150 -9.17 17.39 -14.64
CA SER A 150 -10.38 17.89 -15.28
C SER A 150 -10.08 19.05 -16.22
N GLU A 151 -10.72 19.05 -17.38
CA GLU A 151 -10.84 20.25 -18.22
C GLU A 151 -12.15 20.94 -17.86
N ALA A 152 -12.09 22.21 -17.47
CA ALA A 152 -13.25 22.98 -17.07
C ALA A 152 -13.15 24.42 -17.62
N PRO A 153 -14.29 25.13 -17.79
CA PRO A 153 -14.27 26.54 -18.16
C PRO A 153 -13.41 27.38 -17.21
N ASP A 154 -12.60 28.28 -17.76
CA ASP A 154 -11.77 29.25 -17.00
C ASP A 154 -12.67 30.37 -16.45
N THR A 155 -13.42 30.03 -15.40
CA THR A 155 -14.41 30.88 -14.74
C THR A 155 -14.38 30.64 -13.22
N PRO A 156 -14.72 31.63 -12.38
CA PRO A 156 -14.60 31.51 -10.91
C PRO A 156 -15.38 30.34 -10.27
N GLU A 157 -16.36 29.78 -10.98
CA GLU A 157 -17.14 28.62 -10.56
C GLU A 157 -16.33 27.31 -10.55
N PHE A 158 -15.30 27.22 -11.38
CA PHE A 158 -14.41 26.05 -11.47
C PHE A 158 -13.06 26.39 -10.86
N SER A 159 -12.65 25.64 -9.84
CA SER A 159 -11.38 25.86 -9.15
C SER A 159 -10.78 24.55 -8.64
N ALA A 160 -9.47 24.53 -8.43
CA ALA A 160 -8.79 23.39 -7.81
C ALA A 160 -9.31 23.11 -6.40
N GLU A 161 -9.68 24.14 -5.64
CA GLU A 161 -10.26 23.98 -4.30
C GLU A 161 -11.66 23.33 -4.38
N GLY A 162 -12.49 23.76 -5.33
CA GLY A 162 -13.81 23.19 -5.59
C GLY A 162 -13.72 21.71 -5.95
N LEU A 163 -12.85 21.36 -6.91
CA LEU A 163 -12.60 19.97 -7.29
C LEU A 163 -12.04 19.15 -6.13
N SER A 164 -11.09 19.69 -5.37
CA SER A 164 -10.50 19.00 -4.20
C SER A 164 -11.57 18.67 -3.15
N LYS A 165 -12.51 19.58 -2.87
CA LYS A 165 -13.62 19.33 -1.95
C LYS A 165 -14.55 18.21 -2.40
N LEU A 166 -14.82 18.12 -3.70
CA LEU A 166 -15.62 17.05 -4.28
C LEU A 166 -14.88 15.70 -4.22
N LEU A 167 -13.57 15.73 -4.49
CA LEU A 167 -12.71 14.54 -4.49
C LEU A 167 -12.47 13.97 -3.08
N SER A 168 -12.42 14.84 -2.07
CA SER A 168 -12.19 14.43 -0.67
C SER A 168 -13.47 14.14 0.11
N PHE A 169 -14.60 13.93 -0.57
CA PHE A 169 -15.82 13.50 0.09
C PHE A 169 -15.73 12.03 0.53
N ASN A 170 -16.11 11.75 1.79
CA ASN A 170 -16.07 10.40 2.33
C ASN A 170 -17.25 9.57 1.85
N PRO A 171 -17.02 8.37 1.28
CA PRO A 171 -18.10 7.42 1.02
C PRO A 171 -18.83 7.00 2.30
N ASP A 172 -20.11 6.65 2.19
CA ASP A 172 -20.95 6.24 3.33
C ASP A 172 -20.35 5.06 4.12
N TRP A 173 -19.61 4.19 3.42
CA TRP A 173 -18.92 3.01 3.98
C TRP A 173 -17.54 3.31 4.57
N ALA A 174 -17.00 4.52 4.37
CA ALA A 174 -15.70 4.99 4.87
C ALA A 174 -15.82 6.40 5.48
N PHE A 175 -16.87 6.61 6.27
CA PHE A 175 -17.24 7.91 6.84
C PHE A 175 -16.16 8.54 7.74
N ASP A 176 -15.30 7.72 8.35
CA ASP A 176 -14.23 8.15 9.27
C ASP A 176 -12.83 8.16 8.62
N LEU A 177 -12.73 7.90 7.31
CA LEU A 177 -11.46 7.97 6.60
C LEU A 177 -10.95 9.43 6.60
N PRO A 178 -9.72 9.71 7.07
CA PRO A 178 -9.18 11.07 7.08
C PRO A 178 -8.73 11.49 5.68
N LEU A 179 -9.70 11.69 4.78
CA LEU A 179 -9.46 12.01 3.39
C LEU A 179 -9.16 13.50 3.20
N SER A 180 -8.16 13.79 2.38
CA SER A 180 -7.78 15.16 2.01
C SER A 180 -7.31 15.15 0.57
N ALA A 181 -7.65 16.20 -0.17
CA ALA A 181 -7.19 16.43 -1.53
C ALA A 181 -6.58 17.83 -1.63
N ASN A 182 -5.62 17.97 -2.53
CA ASN A 182 -5.03 19.25 -2.90
C ASN A 182 -4.85 19.26 -4.42
N GLY A 183 -4.84 20.43 -5.03
CA GLY A 183 -4.72 20.57 -6.47
C GLY A 183 -4.27 21.96 -6.87
N PHE A 184 -4.04 22.14 -8.17
CA PHE A 184 -3.69 23.42 -8.77
C PHE A 184 -4.36 23.55 -10.13
N GLU A 185 -4.44 24.79 -10.61
CA GLU A 185 -4.98 25.12 -11.92
C GLU A 185 -3.85 25.49 -12.87
N THR A 186 -3.95 25.04 -14.11
CA THR A 186 -2.96 25.36 -15.15
C THR A 186 -3.55 25.16 -16.53
N TYR A 187 -3.02 25.90 -17.51
CA TYR A 187 -3.42 25.76 -18.92
C TYR A 187 -2.83 24.51 -19.59
N ARG A 188 -1.87 23.82 -18.96
CA ARG A 188 -1.22 22.62 -19.52
C ARG A 188 -0.84 21.66 -18.42
N TYR A 189 -1.17 20.38 -18.61
CA TYR A 189 -0.79 19.33 -17.67
C TYR A 189 0.72 19.34 -17.40
N ARG A 190 1.07 19.32 -16.13
CA ARG A 190 2.42 19.16 -15.62
C ARG A 190 2.35 18.32 -14.36
N LYS A 191 3.41 17.56 -14.11
CA LYS A 191 3.59 16.88 -12.83
C LYS A 191 4.36 17.81 -11.91
N GLU A 192 3.81 18.06 -10.72
CA GLU A 192 4.56 18.68 -9.61
C GLU A 192 5.30 17.63 -8.79
#